data_AF-A0A4Y2BGR5-F1
#
_entry.id   AF-A0A4Y2BGR5-F1
#
_cell.length_a   1.000
_cell.length_b   1.000
_cell.length_c   1.000
_cell.angle_alpha   90.00
_cell.angle_beta   90.00
_cell.angle_gamma   90.00
#
_symmetry.space_group_name_H-M   'P 1'
#
loop_
_entity.id
_entity.type
_entity.pdbx_description
1 polymer ?
#
loop_
_entity_poly.entity_id
_entity_poly.type
_entity_poly.pdbx_seq_one_letter_code
_entity_poly.pdbx_strand_id
1 'polypeptide(L)'
;MEAVPRLPMISCDIKISPQNTEFAPVLKKYIRDHYHEDPESYSKEIKELETLRQNAIKAPMDFTGCSILKRYYSQLHKLQSRFPMTDDGPACVPFMWTDIYSGVAYNITDIEYEEACILYNIGALHSKLGTMDSRCNAEGMKIACTHFQCAAWAFQHLRDTYPQPKGSDMSHDLLTFFINIMLAQAQECILEKSMLDNRKSSITAKIAAQVVDYYKCALGIMVSGSPSTDTGSILDIVGSKIFKGWKKFIEFKMSYYTSISHLYMGNQAEENEKWGERVAWFQSAYDHLTEAFKIAKSLDQDDLNEPLTFTMDVIGGKHSSSKKENEFVYHDKVPALSSLPELKGASLVKGIPFSITDPDVSGPDIFARLVPMEAHETSSLYSEEKAKILRSVVAKIEGKNEELMAYLSSLQLESGLSFDDDEKIPQELLEKCAAISVRPTLISDLEDIMKGIPLILLT
;
A
#
# COMPACT_ATOMS: atom_id res chain seq x y z
N MET A 1 -6.59 31.94 -8.21
CA MET A 1 -5.58 30.97 -7.70
C MET A 1 -5.27 29.84 -8.68
N GLU A 2 -6.09 29.59 -9.71
CA GLU A 2 -5.89 28.52 -10.71
C GLU A 2 -4.49 28.52 -11.36
N ALA A 3 -4.00 29.70 -11.72
CA ALA A 3 -2.73 29.90 -12.42
C ALA A 3 -1.55 30.24 -11.50
N VAL A 4 -1.64 29.95 -10.19
CA VAL A 4 -0.55 30.27 -9.26
C VAL A 4 0.73 29.50 -9.65
N PRO A 5 1.88 30.19 -9.77
CA PRO A 5 3.17 29.53 -9.95
C PRO A 5 3.44 28.53 -8.83
N ARG A 6 4.16 27.46 -9.17
CA ARG A 6 4.33 26.30 -8.28
C ARG A 6 5.53 26.51 -7.36
N LEU A 7 5.35 26.20 -6.08
CA LEU A 7 6.43 26.33 -5.10
C LEU A 7 7.43 25.16 -5.24
N PRO A 8 8.71 25.36 -4.89
CA PRO A 8 9.68 24.28 -4.82
C PRO A 8 9.28 23.23 -3.77
N MET A 9 9.86 22.05 -3.89
CA MET A 9 9.58 20.89 -3.06
C MET A 9 10.89 20.24 -2.59
N ILE A 10 10.87 19.62 -1.42
CA ILE A 10 12.03 18.93 -0.83
C ILE A 10 12.11 17.51 -1.43
N SER A 11 13.32 17.11 -1.82
CA SER A 11 13.67 15.72 -2.13
C SER A 11 14.75 15.20 -1.20
N CYS A 12 14.83 13.89 -1.03
CA CYS A 12 15.91 13.22 -0.32
C CYS A 12 17.04 12.84 -1.30
N ASP A 13 18.27 12.76 -0.79
CA ASP A 13 19.41 12.26 -1.56
C ASP A 13 19.47 10.74 -1.55
N ILE A 14 20.11 10.16 -2.56
CA ILE A 14 20.21 8.72 -2.74
C ILE A 14 21.47 8.23 -2.01
N LYS A 15 21.35 7.19 -1.17
CA LYS A 15 22.49 6.52 -0.54
C LYS A 15 23.38 5.89 -1.59
N ILE A 16 24.69 5.90 -1.32
CA ILE A 16 25.71 5.37 -2.23
C ILE A 16 26.32 4.11 -1.62
N SER A 17 26.43 3.06 -2.43
CA SER A 17 27.22 1.87 -2.12
C SER A 17 28.58 2.00 -2.83
N PRO A 18 29.68 2.31 -2.13
CA PRO A 18 30.98 2.57 -2.76
C PRO A 18 31.64 1.32 -3.34
N GLN A 19 31.24 0.13 -2.87
CA GLN A 19 31.79 -1.14 -3.31
C GLN A 19 30.69 -2.11 -3.76
N ASN A 20 31.11 -3.06 -4.59
CA ASN A 20 30.28 -4.16 -5.01
C ASN A 20 30.36 -5.28 -3.98
N THR A 21 29.22 -5.85 -3.65
CA THR A 21 29.12 -7.04 -2.83
C THR A 21 29.34 -8.29 -3.68
N GLU A 22 30.19 -9.20 -3.20
CA GLU A 22 30.45 -10.50 -3.83
C GLU A 22 29.57 -11.58 -3.16
N PHE A 23 28.55 -12.05 -3.86
CA PHE A 23 27.65 -13.09 -3.34
C PHE A 23 28.23 -14.49 -3.60
N ALA A 24 28.91 -14.66 -4.72
CA ALA A 24 29.32 -15.98 -5.21
C ALA A 24 30.08 -16.86 -4.19
N PRO A 25 31.12 -16.37 -3.47
CA PRO A 25 31.89 -17.24 -2.58
C PRO A 25 31.06 -17.82 -1.43
N VAL A 26 30.19 -17.01 -0.84
CA VAL A 26 29.36 -17.39 0.31
C VAL A 26 28.19 -18.26 -0.13
N LEU A 27 27.44 -17.84 -1.17
CA LEU A 27 26.29 -18.61 -1.66
C LEU A 27 26.72 -19.97 -2.22
N LYS A 28 27.81 -20.04 -2.98
CA LYS A 28 28.32 -21.32 -3.49
C LYS A 28 28.73 -22.28 -2.38
N LYS A 29 29.37 -21.76 -1.33
CA LYS A 29 29.71 -22.55 -0.15
C LYS A 29 28.46 -23.10 0.52
N TYR A 30 27.44 -22.26 0.74
CA TYR A 30 26.18 -22.68 1.35
C TYR A 30 25.43 -23.72 0.51
N ILE A 31 25.37 -23.55 -0.81
CA ILE A 31 24.76 -24.53 -1.74
C ILE A 31 25.42 -25.90 -1.60
N ARG A 32 26.76 -25.97 -1.58
CA ARG A 32 27.46 -27.25 -1.40
C ARG A 32 27.20 -27.87 -0.03
N ASP A 33 27.32 -27.05 1.02
CA ASP A 33 27.41 -27.54 2.39
C ASP A 33 26.02 -27.88 2.95
N HIS A 34 24.95 -27.17 2.56
CA HIS A 34 23.58 -27.36 3.07
C HIS A 34 22.61 -27.99 2.06
N TYR A 35 22.65 -27.59 0.79
CA TYR A 35 21.77 -28.15 -0.23
C TYR A 35 22.33 -29.44 -0.84
N HIS A 36 23.63 -29.71 -0.64
CA HIS A 36 24.34 -30.85 -1.24
C HIS A 36 24.24 -30.90 -2.77
N GLU A 37 24.12 -29.73 -3.39
CA GLU A 37 24.09 -29.56 -4.84
C GLU A 37 25.42 -29.01 -5.37
N ASP A 38 25.66 -29.15 -6.67
CA ASP A 38 26.84 -28.58 -7.32
C ASP A 38 26.72 -27.04 -7.40
N PRO A 39 27.62 -26.28 -6.74
CA PRO A 39 27.53 -24.82 -6.73
C PRO A 39 27.70 -24.17 -8.11
N GLU A 40 28.40 -24.85 -9.04
CA GLU A 40 28.61 -24.30 -10.38
C GLU A 40 27.33 -24.32 -11.22
N SER A 41 26.38 -25.18 -10.88
CA SER A 41 25.06 -25.24 -11.52
C SER A 41 24.18 -24.01 -11.24
N TYR A 42 24.60 -23.14 -10.30
CA TYR A 42 23.90 -21.89 -9.93
C TYR A 42 24.70 -20.61 -10.25
N SER A 43 25.82 -20.75 -10.99
CA SER A 43 26.67 -19.61 -11.36
C SER A 43 25.95 -18.54 -12.20
N LYS A 44 24.92 -18.92 -12.96
CA LYS A 44 24.13 -17.99 -13.77
C LYS A 44 23.21 -17.13 -12.90
N GLU A 45 22.50 -17.76 -11.98
CA GLU A 45 21.59 -17.15 -11.01
C GLU A 45 22.34 -16.14 -10.12
N ILE A 46 23.51 -16.53 -9.61
CA ILE A 46 24.38 -15.64 -8.82
C ILE A 46 24.83 -14.42 -9.64
N LYS A 47 25.25 -14.63 -10.89
CA LYS A 47 25.67 -13.53 -11.78
C LYS A 47 24.50 -12.60 -12.12
N GLU A 48 23.29 -13.13 -12.27
CA GLU A 48 22.09 -12.34 -12.48
C GLU A 48 21.77 -11.46 -11.26
N LEU A 49 21.86 -12.01 -10.04
CA LEU A 49 21.70 -11.25 -8.80
C LEU A 49 22.74 -10.12 -8.68
N GLU A 50 24.02 -10.44 -8.91
CA GLU A 50 25.11 -9.45 -8.85
C GLU A 50 24.91 -8.33 -9.88
N THR A 51 24.49 -8.68 -11.10
CA THR A 51 24.16 -7.69 -12.15
C THR A 51 22.96 -6.84 -11.75
N LEU A 52 21.93 -7.43 -11.15
CA LEU A 52 20.76 -6.70 -10.67
C LEU A 52 21.13 -5.72 -9.55
N ARG A 53 21.99 -6.12 -8.61
CA ARG A 53 22.56 -5.22 -7.60
C ARG A 53 23.32 -4.07 -8.26
N GLN A 54 24.18 -4.34 -9.24
CA GLN A 54 24.92 -3.30 -9.96
C GLN A 54 24.02 -2.24 -10.58
N ASN A 55 22.93 -2.69 -11.20
CA ASN A 55 21.95 -1.79 -11.79
C ASN A 55 21.18 -1.01 -10.72
N ALA A 56 20.88 -1.63 -9.57
CA ALA A 56 20.17 -0.99 -8.47
C ALA A 56 21.00 0.12 -7.79
N ILE A 57 22.27 -0.13 -7.50
CA ILE A 57 23.14 0.88 -6.87
C ILE A 57 23.51 2.05 -7.81
N LYS A 58 23.30 1.86 -9.13
CA LYS A 58 23.50 2.88 -10.19
C LYS A 58 22.19 3.20 -10.90
N ALA A 59 21.05 3.06 -10.21
CA ALA A 59 19.74 3.25 -10.83
C ALA A 59 19.63 4.65 -11.46
N PRO A 60 19.15 4.76 -12.71
CA PRO A 60 18.93 6.06 -13.34
C PRO A 60 17.85 6.85 -12.57
N MET A 61 17.91 8.18 -12.65
CA MET A 61 16.93 9.06 -12.00
C MET A 61 15.65 9.20 -12.84
N ASP A 62 15.00 8.08 -13.12
CA ASP A 62 13.75 7.99 -13.89
C ASP A 62 12.86 6.81 -13.39
N PHE A 63 11.73 6.59 -14.07
CA PHE A 63 10.80 5.50 -13.73
C PHE A 63 11.44 4.09 -13.87
N THR A 64 12.40 3.93 -14.78
CA THR A 64 13.10 2.65 -14.95
C THR A 64 13.98 2.36 -13.73
N GLY A 65 14.61 3.39 -13.14
CA GLY A 65 15.34 3.28 -11.89
C GLY A 65 14.47 2.79 -10.73
N CYS A 66 13.24 3.30 -10.61
CA CYS A 66 12.29 2.81 -9.61
C CYS A 66 11.99 1.32 -9.79
N SER A 67 11.81 0.88 -11.03
CA SER A 67 11.51 -0.51 -11.35
C SER A 67 12.70 -1.43 -11.01
N ILE A 68 13.93 -1.00 -11.32
CA ILE A 68 15.16 -1.74 -11.00
C ILE A 68 15.31 -1.90 -9.49
N LEU A 69 15.15 -0.81 -8.72
CA LEU A 69 15.27 -0.84 -7.26
C LEU A 69 14.23 -1.76 -6.63
N LYS A 70 12.95 -1.65 -7.04
CA LYS A 70 11.86 -2.50 -6.52
C LYS A 70 12.07 -3.97 -6.87
N ARG A 71 12.54 -4.26 -8.09
CA ARG A 71 12.89 -5.63 -8.51
C ARG A 71 14.00 -6.19 -7.63
N TYR A 72 15.08 -5.44 -7.43
CA TYR A 72 16.19 -5.88 -6.58
C TYR A 72 15.76 -6.10 -5.13
N TYR A 73 15.03 -5.16 -4.53
CA TYR A 73 14.44 -5.29 -3.19
C TYR A 73 13.60 -6.58 -3.06
N SER A 74 12.76 -6.86 -4.05
CA SER A 74 11.92 -8.07 -4.05
C SER A 74 12.74 -9.36 -4.18
N GLN A 75 13.86 -9.32 -4.92
CA GLN A 75 14.75 -10.48 -5.05
C GLN A 75 15.57 -10.73 -3.79
N LEU A 76 15.90 -9.69 -3.00
CA LEU A 76 16.54 -9.84 -1.69
C LEU A 76 15.66 -10.63 -0.71
N HIS A 77 14.36 -10.33 -0.67
CA HIS A 77 13.41 -11.08 0.18
C HIS A 77 13.30 -12.55 -0.24
N LYS A 78 13.27 -12.81 -1.56
CA LYS A 78 13.26 -14.18 -2.11
C LYS A 78 14.58 -14.90 -1.78
N LEU A 79 15.71 -14.21 -1.85
CA LEU A 79 17.02 -14.74 -1.47
C LEU A 79 17.06 -15.12 0.02
N GLN A 80 16.61 -14.24 0.91
CA GLN A 80 16.58 -14.48 2.36
C GLN A 80 15.74 -15.71 2.73
N SER A 81 14.69 -16.03 1.97
CA SER A 81 13.88 -17.24 2.20
C SER A 81 14.62 -18.56 1.95
N ARG A 82 15.78 -18.52 1.28
CA ARG A 82 16.60 -19.68 0.90
C ARG A 82 17.97 -19.68 1.56
N PHE A 83 18.47 -18.50 1.94
CA PHE A 83 19.78 -18.32 2.53
C PHE A 83 19.63 -17.58 3.86
N PRO A 84 20.06 -18.18 4.99
CA PRO A 84 20.07 -17.51 6.28
C PRO A 84 21.17 -16.43 6.29
N MET A 85 20.76 -15.20 5.98
CA MET A 85 21.64 -14.03 5.82
C MET A 85 21.48 -12.97 6.92
N THR A 86 20.78 -13.31 8.02
CA THR A 86 20.63 -12.51 9.24
C THR A 86 21.29 -13.20 10.43
N ASP A 87 21.48 -12.49 11.55
CA ASP A 87 21.92 -13.04 12.84
C ASP A 87 23.20 -13.91 12.80
N ASP A 88 24.24 -13.44 12.09
CA ASP A 88 25.49 -14.19 11.86
C ASP A 88 25.26 -15.57 11.21
N GLY A 89 24.20 -15.68 10.43
CA GLY A 89 23.84 -16.86 9.66
C GLY A 89 24.96 -17.32 8.69
N PRO A 90 24.98 -18.62 8.35
CA PRO A 90 26.07 -19.22 7.56
C PRO A 90 26.17 -18.70 6.12
N ALA A 91 25.19 -17.94 5.64
CA ALA A 91 25.18 -17.33 4.31
C ALA A 91 25.27 -15.79 4.33
N CYS A 92 25.57 -15.17 5.48
CA CYS A 92 25.69 -13.72 5.57
C CYS A 92 26.81 -13.15 4.67
N VAL A 93 26.52 -11.99 4.06
CA VAL A 93 27.42 -11.28 3.17
C VAL A 93 27.52 -9.82 3.63
N PRO A 94 28.70 -9.18 3.60
CA PRO A 94 28.85 -7.78 3.97
C PRO A 94 28.32 -6.81 2.89
N PHE A 95 27.60 -5.79 3.34
CA PHE A 95 27.05 -4.71 2.52
C PHE A 95 27.60 -3.36 2.96
N MET A 96 28.22 -2.65 2.02
CA MET A 96 28.84 -1.36 2.29
C MET A 96 27.98 -0.20 1.78
N TRP A 97 27.55 0.69 2.68
CA TRP A 97 26.76 1.87 2.35
C TRP A 97 27.28 3.12 3.06
N THR A 98 27.25 4.24 2.35
CA THR A 98 27.60 5.56 2.89
C THR A 98 26.38 6.22 3.53
N ASP A 99 26.53 6.69 4.75
CA ASP A 99 25.56 7.58 5.41
C ASP A 99 25.58 8.96 4.75
N ILE A 100 24.40 9.47 4.37
CA ILE A 100 24.23 10.65 3.53
C ILE A 100 24.80 11.92 4.18
N TYR A 101 24.67 12.05 5.51
CA TYR A 101 24.99 13.31 6.20
C TYR A 101 26.38 13.30 6.82
N SER A 102 26.80 12.18 7.39
CA SER A 102 28.14 12.03 7.97
C SER A 102 29.20 11.70 6.92
N GLY A 103 28.81 11.12 5.77
CA GLY A 103 29.73 10.64 4.73
C GLY A 103 30.50 9.38 5.12
N VAL A 104 30.21 8.78 6.28
CA VAL A 104 30.88 7.57 6.77
C VAL A 104 30.31 6.35 6.03
N ALA A 105 31.21 5.47 5.57
CA ALA A 105 30.83 4.18 4.99
C ALA A 105 30.77 3.11 6.09
N TYR A 106 29.62 2.45 6.20
CA TYR A 106 29.39 1.32 7.09
C TYR A 106 29.43 0.03 6.31
N ASN A 107 30.06 -1.01 6.86
CA ASN A 107 30.13 -2.34 6.27
C ASN A 107 29.43 -3.33 7.21
N ILE A 108 28.18 -3.66 6.92
CA ILE A 108 27.31 -4.44 7.81
C ILE A 108 27.00 -5.78 7.16
N THR A 109 27.16 -6.87 7.93
CA THR A 109 26.98 -8.25 7.46
C THR A 109 25.56 -8.73 7.73
N ASP A 110 24.58 -8.03 7.15
CA ASP A 110 23.16 -8.32 7.34
C ASP A 110 22.36 -7.93 6.09
N ILE A 111 21.56 -8.86 5.55
CA ILE A 111 20.71 -8.60 4.38
C ILE A 111 19.62 -7.57 4.68
N GLU A 112 19.11 -7.51 5.92
CA GLU A 112 18.10 -6.52 6.30
C GLU A 112 18.64 -5.10 6.18
N TYR A 113 19.95 -4.90 6.39
CA TYR A 113 20.59 -3.61 6.17
C TYR A 113 20.66 -3.22 4.68
N GLU A 114 20.97 -4.17 3.79
CA GLU A 114 20.93 -3.95 2.34
C GLU A 114 19.50 -3.61 1.89
N GLU A 115 18.52 -4.37 2.35
CA GLU A 115 17.09 -4.13 2.05
C GLU A 115 16.65 -2.75 2.53
N ALA A 116 17.01 -2.37 3.75
CA ALA A 116 16.74 -1.05 4.32
C ALA A 116 17.33 0.08 3.46
N CYS A 117 18.59 -0.05 3.03
CA CYS A 117 19.25 0.95 2.19
C CYS A 117 18.61 1.06 0.79
N ILE A 118 18.23 -0.06 0.19
CA ILE A 118 17.53 -0.07 -1.10
C ILE A 118 16.13 0.53 -0.97
N LEU A 119 15.40 0.21 0.10
CA LEU A 119 14.07 0.78 0.35
C LEU A 119 14.14 2.29 0.60
N TYR A 120 15.17 2.76 1.33
CA TYR A 120 15.46 4.18 1.44
C TYR A 120 15.66 4.81 0.05
N ASN A 121 16.46 4.19 -0.81
CA ASN A 121 16.71 4.67 -2.17
C ASN A 121 15.46 4.66 -3.06
N ILE A 122 14.54 3.71 -2.88
CA ILE A 122 13.22 3.74 -3.53
C ILE A 122 12.46 5.00 -3.11
N GLY A 123 12.44 5.31 -1.81
CA GLY A 123 11.82 6.53 -1.27
C GLY A 123 12.48 7.80 -1.80
N ALA A 124 13.80 7.87 -1.76
CA ALA A 124 14.57 9.01 -2.23
C ALA A 124 14.39 9.26 -3.73
N LEU A 125 14.45 8.21 -4.56
CA LEU A 125 14.23 8.34 -6.01
C LEU A 125 12.80 8.83 -6.30
N HIS A 126 11.79 8.27 -5.65
CA HIS A 126 10.42 8.76 -5.79
C HIS A 126 10.28 10.21 -5.35
N SER A 127 10.93 10.64 -4.27
CA SER A 127 10.93 12.05 -3.86
C SER A 127 11.54 12.96 -4.93
N LYS A 128 12.66 12.57 -5.55
CA LYS A 128 13.30 13.35 -6.64
C LYS A 128 12.40 13.42 -7.88
N LEU A 129 11.80 12.32 -8.30
CA LEU A 129 10.86 12.31 -9.43
C LEU A 129 9.63 13.20 -9.18
N GLY A 130 9.13 13.22 -7.95
CA GLY A 130 8.05 14.14 -7.56
C GLY A 130 8.43 15.61 -7.68
N THR A 131 9.69 15.97 -7.41
CA THR A 131 10.21 17.34 -7.56
C THR A 131 10.57 17.73 -9.00
N MET A 132 10.84 16.77 -9.88
CA MET A 132 11.22 17.03 -11.27
C MET A 132 10.05 17.48 -12.15
N ASP A 133 8.82 17.09 -11.79
CA ASP A 133 7.63 17.54 -12.51
C ASP A 133 7.31 19.01 -12.20
N SER A 134 7.07 19.81 -13.23
CA SER A 134 6.76 21.24 -13.10
C SER A 134 5.37 21.51 -12.53
N ARG A 135 4.49 20.49 -12.47
CA ARG A 135 3.10 20.55 -11.99
C ARG A 135 2.28 21.65 -12.66
N CYS A 136 2.60 21.96 -13.91
CA CYS A 136 1.89 22.97 -14.71
C CYS A 136 0.55 22.47 -15.25
N ASN A 137 0.30 21.16 -15.27
CA ASN A 137 -0.94 20.56 -15.75
C ASN A 137 -1.47 19.49 -14.79
N ALA A 138 -2.74 19.12 -14.96
CA ALA A 138 -3.42 18.18 -14.07
C ALA A 138 -2.80 16.78 -14.04
N GLU A 139 -2.12 16.36 -15.11
CA GLU A 139 -1.47 15.05 -15.16
C GLU A 139 -0.15 15.05 -14.39
N GLY A 140 0.69 16.08 -14.60
CA GLY A 140 1.92 16.27 -13.82
C GLY A 140 1.67 16.37 -12.31
N MET A 141 0.59 17.06 -11.92
CA MET A 141 0.15 17.10 -10.51
C MET A 141 -0.16 15.71 -9.94
N LYS A 142 -0.83 14.83 -10.72
CA LYS A 142 -1.14 13.46 -10.27
C LYS A 142 0.11 12.59 -10.21
N ILE A 143 1.01 12.72 -11.18
CA ILE A 143 2.28 11.98 -11.24
C ILE A 143 3.13 12.35 -10.03
N ALA A 144 3.34 13.66 -9.79
CA ALA A 144 4.07 14.15 -8.62
C ALA A 144 3.43 13.69 -7.31
N CYS A 145 2.11 13.82 -7.18
CA CYS A 145 1.35 13.34 -6.02
C CYS A 145 1.57 11.84 -5.76
N THR A 146 1.56 11.03 -6.83
CA THR A 146 1.76 9.58 -6.73
C THR A 146 3.18 9.26 -6.29
N HIS A 147 4.19 9.95 -6.84
CA HIS A 147 5.58 9.79 -6.44
C HIS A 147 5.80 10.13 -4.96
N PHE A 148 5.26 11.25 -4.47
CA PHE A 148 5.37 11.58 -3.05
C PHE A 148 4.65 10.57 -2.14
N GLN A 149 3.50 10.03 -2.55
CA GLN A 149 2.82 8.97 -1.80
C GLN A 149 3.61 7.65 -1.78
N CYS A 150 4.25 7.27 -2.89
CA CYS A 150 5.15 6.13 -2.94
C CYS A 150 6.39 6.35 -2.06
N ALA A 151 6.96 7.56 -2.05
CA ALA A 151 8.08 7.91 -1.18
C ALA A 151 7.71 7.84 0.30
N ALA A 152 6.55 8.41 0.67
CA ALA A 152 6.02 8.35 2.03
C ALA A 152 5.86 6.90 2.52
N TRP A 153 5.33 6.02 1.66
CA TRP A 153 5.21 4.60 2.01
C TRP A 153 6.57 3.94 2.18
N ALA A 154 7.53 4.17 1.28
CA ALA A 154 8.85 3.54 1.38
C ALA A 154 9.55 3.91 2.69
N PHE A 155 9.55 5.19 3.08
CA PHE A 155 10.12 5.63 4.36
C PHE A 155 9.35 5.10 5.57
N GLN A 156 8.01 5.01 5.48
CA GLN A 156 7.20 4.42 6.54
C GLN A 156 7.48 2.94 6.72
N HIS A 157 7.49 2.18 5.63
CA HIS A 157 7.76 0.76 5.64
C HIS A 157 9.18 0.48 6.14
N LEU A 158 10.15 1.30 5.72
CA LEU A 158 11.51 1.25 6.24
C LEU A 158 11.52 1.40 7.76
N ARG A 159 10.93 2.49 8.28
CA ARG A 159 10.87 2.82 9.71
C ARG A 159 10.22 1.71 10.54
N ASP A 160 9.12 1.14 10.04
CA ASP A 160 8.28 0.22 10.79
C ASP A 160 8.77 -1.24 10.72
N THR A 161 9.58 -1.60 9.71
CA THR A 161 9.99 -2.99 9.43
C THR A 161 11.42 -3.27 9.88
N TYR A 162 12.35 -2.36 9.64
CA TYR A 162 13.78 -2.61 9.84
C TYR A 162 14.32 -1.94 11.12
N PRO A 163 15.31 -2.54 11.79
CA PRO A 163 16.01 -1.89 12.90
C PRO A 163 16.70 -0.60 12.44
N GLN A 164 16.44 0.51 13.13
CA GLN A 164 17.01 1.80 12.75
C GLN A 164 18.33 2.08 13.46
N PRO A 165 19.45 2.28 12.73
CA PRO A 165 20.72 2.62 13.35
C PRO A 165 20.64 4.00 14.01
N LYS A 166 21.06 4.07 15.28
CA LYS A 166 21.04 5.30 16.08
C LYS A 166 21.92 6.38 15.44
N GLY A 167 21.40 7.60 15.32
CA GLY A 167 22.16 8.75 14.81
C GLY A 167 22.54 8.65 13.33
N SER A 168 21.87 7.80 12.56
CA SER A 168 22.10 7.64 11.11
C SER A 168 21.05 8.36 10.26
N ASP A 169 21.32 8.44 8.96
CA ASP A 169 20.41 8.91 7.91
C ASP A 169 19.07 8.14 7.79
N MET A 170 18.96 6.99 8.45
CA MET A 170 17.72 6.19 8.55
C MET A 170 17.13 6.20 9.97
N SER A 171 17.55 7.10 10.87
CA SER A 171 16.96 7.17 12.21
C SER A 171 15.43 7.34 12.19
N HIS A 172 14.76 6.78 13.20
CA HIS A 172 13.30 6.80 13.31
C HIS A 172 12.69 8.21 13.15
N ASP A 173 13.27 9.22 13.82
CA ASP A 173 12.76 10.58 13.80
C ASP A 173 12.97 11.23 12.42
N LEU A 174 14.12 10.99 11.79
CA LEU A 174 14.41 11.51 10.46
C LEU A 174 13.50 10.88 9.40
N LEU A 175 13.24 9.57 9.47
CA LEU A 175 12.27 8.90 8.61
C LEU A 175 10.86 9.44 8.86
N THR A 176 10.47 9.65 10.12
CA THR A 176 9.14 10.20 10.45
C THR A 176 8.98 11.64 9.97
N PHE A 177 10.05 12.43 10.03
CA PHE A 177 10.12 13.74 9.39
C PHE A 177 9.88 13.63 7.87
N PHE A 178 10.63 12.77 7.17
CA PHE A 178 10.47 12.62 5.72
C PHE A 178 9.10 12.10 5.31
N ILE A 179 8.50 11.16 6.06
CA ILE A 179 7.13 10.70 5.81
C ILE A 179 6.15 11.88 5.81
N ASN A 180 6.22 12.76 6.81
CA ASN A 180 5.35 13.92 6.90
C ASN A 180 5.62 14.94 5.79
N ILE A 181 6.88 15.17 5.40
CA ILE A 181 7.23 16.04 4.27
C ILE A 181 6.67 15.50 2.96
N MET A 182 6.83 14.19 2.69
CA MET A 182 6.30 13.56 1.49
C MET A 182 4.77 13.63 1.44
N LEU A 183 4.08 13.37 2.57
CA LEU A 183 2.62 13.51 2.64
C LEU A 183 2.16 14.97 2.47
N ALA A 184 2.88 15.94 3.05
CA ALA A 184 2.58 17.36 2.86
C ALA A 184 2.69 17.76 1.39
N GLN A 185 3.76 17.36 0.70
CA GLN A 185 3.97 17.66 -0.73
C GLN A 185 2.98 16.93 -1.64
N ALA A 186 2.57 15.71 -1.29
CA ALA A 186 1.48 15.02 -1.99
C ALA A 186 0.15 15.78 -1.83
N GLN A 187 -0.18 16.21 -0.61
CA GLN A 187 -1.38 16.97 -0.32
C GLN A 187 -1.34 18.37 -1.00
N GLU A 188 -0.16 18.98 -1.12
CA GLU A 188 0.09 20.19 -1.91
C GLU A 188 -0.28 19.98 -3.39
N CYS A 189 0.13 18.86 -4.00
CA CYS A 189 -0.27 18.53 -5.38
C CYS A 189 -1.81 18.42 -5.53
N ILE A 190 -2.49 17.84 -4.53
CA ILE A 190 -3.96 17.77 -4.51
C ILE A 190 -4.57 19.17 -4.35
N LEU A 191 -3.98 20.04 -3.53
CA LEU A 191 -4.42 21.42 -3.38
C LEU A 191 -4.30 22.19 -4.70
N GLU A 192 -3.14 22.10 -5.36
CA GLU A 192 -2.88 22.71 -6.67
C GLU A 192 -3.94 22.25 -7.69
N LYS A 193 -4.23 20.95 -7.73
CA LYS A 193 -5.29 20.40 -8.58
C LYS A 193 -6.69 20.88 -8.19
N SER A 194 -6.99 20.96 -6.89
CA SER A 194 -8.29 21.44 -6.38
C SER A 194 -8.55 22.90 -6.77
N MET A 195 -7.49 23.73 -6.74
CA MET A 195 -7.55 25.11 -7.20
C MET A 195 -7.73 25.19 -8.71
N LEU A 196 -7.03 24.36 -9.50
CA LEU A 196 -7.19 24.29 -10.96
C LEU A 196 -8.58 23.82 -11.40
N ASP A 197 -9.14 22.83 -10.69
CA ASP A 197 -10.47 22.27 -10.95
C ASP A 197 -11.62 23.20 -10.47
N ASN A 198 -11.32 24.35 -9.85
CA ASN A 198 -12.31 25.24 -9.22
C ASN A 198 -13.28 24.51 -8.27
N ARG A 199 -12.72 23.67 -7.39
CA ARG A 199 -13.52 23.00 -6.35
C ARG A 199 -14.08 24.01 -5.34
N LYS A 200 -15.18 23.62 -4.68
CA LYS A 200 -15.85 24.41 -3.65
C LYS A 200 -14.84 24.96 -2.63
N SER A 201 -15.01 26.23 -2.27
CA SER A 201 -14.12 26.95 -1.35
C SER A 201 -13.88 26.21 -0.03
N SER A 202 -14.94 25.63 0.54
CA SER A 202 -14.88 24.84 1.78
C SER A 202 -14.03 23.58 1.68
N ILE A 203 -13.97 22.94 0.51
CA ILE A 203 -13.15 21.75 0.28
C ILE A 203 -11.69 22.18 0.14
N THR A 204 -11.42 23.18 -0.70
CA THR A 204 -10.05 23.67 -0.94
C THR A 204 -9.41 24.21 0.34
N ALA A 205 -10.17 24.90 1.19
CA ALA A 205 -9.69 25.34 2.51
C ALA A 205 -9.25 24.17 3.40
N LYS A 206 -10.06 23.10 3.50
CA LYS A 206 -9.73 21.91 4.31
C LYS A 206 -8.52 21.14 3.76
N ILE A 207 -8.35 21.10 2.43
CA ILE A 207 -7.17 20.50 1.81
C ILE A 207 -5.92 21.31 2.17
N ALA A 208 -5.98 22.64 2.08
CA ALA A 208 -4.87 23.53 2.44
C ALA A 208 -4.52 23.46 3.93
N ALA A 209 -5.52 23.41 4.82
CA ALA A 209 -5.32 23.20 6.26
C ALA A 209 -4.55 21.90 6.54
N GLN A 210 -4.88 20.81 5.83
CA GLN A 210 -4.17 19.54 5.98
C GLN A 210 -2.69 19.62 5.55
N VAL A 211 -2.37 20.41 4.51
CA VAL A 211 -0.96 20.64 4.12
C VAL A 211 -0.20 21.26 5.29
N VAL A 212 -0.80 22.25 5.95
CA VAL A 212 -0.23 22.90 7.14
C VAL A 212 -0.07 21.91 8.29
N ASP A 213 -1.06 21.04 8.53
CA ASP A 213 -1.00 20.03 9.60
C ASP A 213 0.16 19.06 9.41
N TYR A 214 0.39 18.55 8.19
CA TYR A 214 1.54 17.67 7.91
C TYR A 214 2.88 18.39 8.11
N TYR A 215 3.02 19.63 7.62
CA TYR A 215 4.22 20.42 7.85
C TYR A 215 4.43 20.77 9.33
N LYS A 216 3.35 21.01 10.08
CA LYS A 216 3.39 21.22 11.52
C LYS A 216 3.86 19.98 12.27
N CYS A 217 3.40 18.79 11.87
CA CYS A 217 3.90 17.52 12.39
C CYS A 217 5.40 17.36 12.09
N ALA A 218 5.83 17.60 10.85
CA ALA A 218 7.24 17.54 10.46
C ALA A 218 8.11 18.50 11.29
N LEU A 219 7.69 19.76 11.44
CA LEU A 219 8.39 20.75 12.26
C LEU A 219 8.41 20.35 13.75
N GLY A 220 7.30 19.79 14.25
CA GLY A 220 7.21 19.24 15.60
C GLY A 220 8.31 18.23 15.86
N ILE A 221 8.45 17.22 14.99
CA ILE A 221 9.48 16.16 15.08
C ILE A 221 10.90 16.76 15.04
N MET A 222 11.14 17.76 14.19
CA MET A 222 12.44 18.44 14.11
C MET A 222 12.82 19.15 15.41
N VAL A 223 11.86 19.79 16.07
CA VAL A 223 12.11 20.65 17.24
C VAL A 223 11.97 19.91 18.56
N SER A 224 11.14 18.85 18.61
CA SER A 224 10.85 18.07 19.81
C SER A 224 11.97 17.12 20.23
N GLY A 225 13.22 17.34 19.76
CA GLY A 225 14.38 16.51 20.08
C GLY A 225 14.37 16.13 21.56
N SER A 226 14.17 14.84 21.82
CA SER A 226 13.95 14.27 23.14
C SER A 226 15.11 14.64 24.08
N PRO A 227 14.86 15.25 25.25
CA PRO A 227 15.87 15.41 26.30
C PRO A 227 16.32 14.08 26.94
N SER A 228 15.74 12.94 26.52
CA SER A 228 15.69 11.72 27.33
C SER A 228 15.93 10.39 26.61
N THR A 229 16.36 10.38 25.35
CA THR A 229 16.61 9.11 24.66
C THR A 229 17.94 9.10 23.92
N ASP A 230 18.67 7.99 24.04
CA ASP A 230 19.94 7.63 23.39
C ASP A 230 19.84 7.53 21.84
N THR A 231 19.04 8.40 21.23
CA THR A 231 18.77 8.53 19.80
C THR A 231 19.15 9.96 19.42
N GLY A 232 20.26 10.13 18.70
CA GLY A 232 20.76 11.46 18.31
C GLY A 232 19.66 12.31 17.63
N SER A 233 19.66 13.61 17.89
CA SER A 233 18.63 14.50 17.36
C SER A 233 18.80 14.69 15.84
N ILE A 234 17.72 15.08 15.13
CA ILE A 234 17.81 15.40 13.69
C ILE A 234 18.89 16.45 13.44
N LEU A 235 19.06 17.42 14.35
CA LEU A 235 20.11 18.44 14.27
C LEU A 235 21.52 17.83 14.27
N ASP A 236 21.77 16.81 15.10
CA ASP A 236 23.07 16.14 15.18
C ASP A 236 23.37 15.34 13.91
N ILE A 237 22.33 14.73 13.32
CA ILE A 237 22.44 13.90 12.11
C ILE A 237 22.71 14.76 10.88
N VAL A 238 21.86 15.75 10.60
CA VAL A 238 21.91 16.51 9.34
C VAL A 238 22.79 17.77 9.43
N GLY A 239 23.17 18.15 10.64
CA GLY A 239 23.95 19.36 10.92
C GLY A 239 23.15 20.67 10.85
N SER A 240 23.73 21.71 11.45
CA SER A 240 23.08 23.02 11.68
C SER A 240 22.59 23.71 10.40
N LYS A 241 23.32 23.58 9.29
CA LYS A 241 22.98 24.26 8.03
C LYS A 241 21.71 23.70 7.40
N ILE A 242 21.65 22.37 7.22
CA ILE A 242 20.49 21.68 6.64
C ILE A 242 19.28 21.83 7.56
N PHE A 243 19.47 21.61 8.86
CA PHE A 243 18.40 21.74 9.86
C PHE A 243 17.73 23.11 9.82
N LYS A 244 18.52 24.20 9.84
CA LYS A 244 17.99 25.56 9.77
C LYS A 244 17.32 25.85 8.43
N GLY A 245 17.86 25.34 7.33
CA GLY A 245 17.29 25.47 5.99
C GLY A 245 15.90 24.83 5.89
N TRP A 246 15.78 23.55 6.26
CA TRP A 246 14.50 22.84 6.27
C TRP A 246 13.50 23.49 7.21
N LYS A 247 13.92 23.84 8.45
CA LYS A 247 13.04 24.49 9.42
C LYS A 247 12.41 25.76 8.85
N LYS A 248 13.23 26.67 8.31
CA LYS A 248 12.75 27.92 7.71
C LYS A 248 11.83 27.67 6.50
N PHE A 249 12.19 26.71 5.66
CA PHE A 249 11.39 26.38 4.48
C PHE A 249 10.00 25.82 4.85
N ILE A 250 9.94 25.00 5.89
CA ILE A 250 8.69 24.45 6.43
C ILE A 250 7.85 25.56 7.08
N GLU A 251 8.46 26.42 7.89
CA GLU A 251 7.78 27.60 8.48
C GLU A 251 7.20 28.52 7.40
N PHE A 252 7.95 28.74 6.31
CA PHE A 252 7.48 29.45 5.13
C PHE A 252 6.26 28.77 4.49
N LYS A 253 6.36 27.47 4.16
CA LYS A 253 5.26 26.68 3.55
C LYS A 253 4.02 26.68 4.44
N MET A 254 4.18 26.53 5.76
CA MET A 254 3.07 26.61 6.73
C MET A 254 2.38 27.96 6.68
N SER A 255 3.13 29.08 6.71
CA SER A 255 2.53 30.41 6.65
C SER A 255 1.84 30.67 5.31
N TYR A 256 2.45 30.25 4.20
CA TYR A 256 1.86 30.36 2.87
C TYR A 256 0.55 29.56 2.75
N TYR A 257 0.53 28.26 3.09
CA TYR A 257 -0.70 27.47 2.96
C TYR A 257 -1.77 27.83 3.99
N THR A 258 -1.41 28.38 5.15
CA THR A 258 -2.38 28.99 6.06
C THR A 258 -3.07 30.17 5.39
N SER A 259 -2.33 31.02 4.66
CA SER A 259 -2.93 32.11 3.89
C SER A 259 -3.89 31.63 2.81
N ILE A 260 -3.54 30.55 2.07
CA ILE A 260 -4.42 29.94 1.06
C ILE A 260 -5.68 29.36 1.71
N SER A 261 -5.53 28.66 2.83
CA SER A 261 -6.65 28.11 3.59
C SER A 261 -7.64 29.19 4.02
N HIS A 262 -7.14 30.27 4.62
CA HIS A 262 -7.96 31.39 5.06
C HIS A 262 -8.57 32.20 3.91
N LEU A 263 -7.87 32.34 2.78
CA LEU A 263 -8.44 32.91 1.55
C LEU A 263 -9.70 32.15 1.12
N TYR A 264 -9.65 30.82 1.10
CA TYR A 264 -10.82 30.02 0.71
C TYR A 264 -11.92 30.01 1.77
N MET A 265 -11.60 30.14 3.06
CA MET A 265 -12.62 30.39 4.09
C MET A 265 -13.30 31.76 3.93
N GLY A 266 -12.54 32.79 3.55
CA GLY A 266 -13.09 34.11 3.22
C GLY A 266 -14.00 34.06 1.99
N ASN A 267 -13.63 33.31 0.95
CA ASN A 267 -14.49 33.07 -0.21
C ASN A 267 -15.77 32.32 0.18
N GLN A 268 -15.69 31.33 1.08
CA GLN A 268 -16.89 30.65 1.61
C GLN A 268 -17.79 31.60 2.40
N ALA A 269 -17.22 32.50 3.20
CA ALA A 269 -18.01 33.50 3.94
C ALA A 269 -18.69 34.49 2.98
N GLU A 270 -18.02 34.87 1.89
CA GLU A 270 -18.57 35.67 0.79
C GLU A 270 -19.76 34.96 0.11
N GLU A 271 -19.61 33.66 -0.22
CA GLU A 271 -20.69 32.83 -0.79
C GLU A 271 -21.92 32.71 0.15
N ASN A 272 -21.71 32.80 1.47
CA ASN A 272 -22.77 32.73 2.48
C ASN A 272 -23.25 34.12 2.96
N GLU A 273 -22.83 35.20 2.30
CA GLU A 273 -23.19 36.59 2.65
C GLU A 273 -22.84 36.99 4.10
N LYS A 274 -21.78 36.39 4.67
CA LYS A 274 -21.27 36.70 6.01
C LYS A 274 -20.12 37.70 5.93
N TRP A 275 -20.47 38.97 5.78
CA TRP A 275 -19.52 40.04 5.45
C TRP A 275 -18.48 40.32 6.54
N GLY A 276 -18.86 40.22 7.82
CA GLY A 276 -17.93 40.36 8.94
C GLY A 276 -16.91 39.22 8.98
N GLU A 277 -17.36 37.96 8.86
CA GLU A 277 -16.49 36.78 8.81
C GLU A 277 -15.53 36.84 7.61
N ARG A 278 -16.03 37.27 6.43
CA ARG A 278 -15.23 37.47 5.21
C ARG A 278 -14.03 38.39 5.45
N VAL A 279 -14.24 39.54 6.08
CA VAL A 279 -13.16 40.50 6.40
C VAL A 279 -12.15 39.88 7.36
N ALA A 280 -12.60 39.18 8.41
CA ALA A 280 -11.71 38.53 9.38
C ALA A 280 -10.82 37.48 8.72
N TRP A 281 -11.38 36.63 7.85
CA TRP A 281 -10.62 35.60 7.13
C TRP A 281 -9.60 36.19 6.16
N PHE A 282 -9.98 37.20 5.36
CA PHE A 282 -9.04 37.83 4.44
C PHE A 282 -7.96 38.63 5.15
N GLN A 283 -8.24 39.25 6.30
CA GLN A 283 -7.22 39.89 7.13
C GLN A 283 -6.19 38.85 7.60
N SER A 284 -6.66 37.71 8.12
CA SER A 284 -5.77 36.64 8.55
C SER A 284 -4.94 36.07 7.40
N ALA A 285 -5.56 35.88 6.24
CA ALA A 285 -4.86 35.42 5.03
C ALA A 285 -3.73 36.39 4.64
N TYR A 286 -4.02 37.71 4.65
CA TYR A 286 -3.04 38.75 4.35
C TYR A 286 -1.89 38.79 5.36
N ASP A 287 -2.17 38.66 6.65
CA ASP A 287 -1.15 38.67 7.70
C ASP A 287 -0.21 37.47 7.59
N HIS A 288 -0.76 36.26 7.36
CA HIS A 288 0.03 35.05 7.15
C HIS A 288 0.85 35.10 5.85
N LEU A 289 0.32 35.67 4.78
CA LEU A 289 1.09 35.84 3.55
C LEU A 289 2.22 36.86 3.74
N THR A 290 1.96 37.95 4.45
CA THR A 290 2.98 38.95 4.78
C THR A 290 4.11 38.33 5.61
N GLU A 291 3.79 37.44 6.54
CA GLU A 291 4.80 36.68 7.28
C GLU A 291 5.58 35.71 6.37
N ALA A 292 4.90 35.02 5.45
CA ALA A 292 5.57 34.18 4.46
C ALA A 292 6.58 34.98 3.62
N PHE A 293 6.27 36.21 3.21
CA PHE A 293 7.21 37.10 2.53
C PHE A 293 8.45 37.44 3.38
N LYS A 294 8.29 37.66 4.69
CA LYS A 294 9.43 37.94 5.57
C LYS A 294 10.35 36.72 5.68
N ILE A 295 9.77 35.53 5.83
CA ILE A 295 10.55 34.29 5.92
C ILE A 295 11.26 34.02 4.58
N ALA A 296 10.57 34.20 3.45
CA ALA A 296 11.12 33.99 2.11
C ALA A 296 12.35 34.84 1.81
N LYS A 297 12.36 36.11 2.24
CA LYS A 297 13.55 36.98 2.13
C LYS A 297 14.79 36.41 2.83
N SER A 298 14.60 35.55 3.82
CA SER A 298 15.69 34.90 4.56
C SER A 298 16.13 33.54 3.97
N LEU A 299 15.39 33.03 2.98
CA LEU A 299 15.68 31.78 2.28
C LEU A 299 16.56 31.97 1.04
N ASP A 300 16.66 33.19 0.51
CA ASP A 300 17.49 33.56 -0.66
C ASP A 300 17.21 32.68 -1.89
N GLN A 301 15.91 32.45 -2.16
CA GLN A 301 15.41 31.61 -3.24
C GLN A 301 14.56 32.43 -4.20
N ASP A 302 15.09 32.68 -5.41
CA ASP A 302 14.46 33.55 -6.42
C ASP A 302 13.12 33.01 -6.93
N ASP A 303 12.96 31.69 -6.96
CA ASP A 303 11.78 30.96 -7.41
C ASP A 303 10.55 31.11 -6.48
N LEU A 304 10.73 31.71 -5.30
CA LEU A 304 9.62 32.02 -4.38
C LEU A 304 8.91 33.34 -4.68
N ASN A 305 9.58 34.27 -5.37
CA ASN A 305 9.08 35.64 -5.54
C ASN A 305 7.82 35.71 -6.40
N GLU A 306 7.78 34.96 -7.49
CA GLU A 306 6.64 34.96 -8.43
C GLU A 306 5.36 34.34 -7.80
N PRO A 307 5.39 33.14 -7.20
CA PRO A 307 4.23 32.59 -6.47
C PRO A 307 3.71 33.52 -5.37
N LEU A 308 4.61 34.14 -4.60
CA LEU A 308 4.24 35.03 -3.51
C LEU A 308 3.60 36.33 -4.01
N THR A 309 4.17 36.94 -5.05
CA THR A 309 3.63 38.17 -5.65
C THR A 309 2.26 37.91 -6.24
N PHE A 310 2.09 36.84 -7.03
CA PHE A 310 0.79 36.44 -7.57
C PHE A 310 -0.25 36.27 -6.46
N THR A 311 0.10 35.56 -5.38
CA THR A 311 -0.81 35.31 -4.27
C THR A 311 -1.12 36.59 -3.50
N MET A 312 -0.17 37.53 -3.40
CA MET A 312 -0.37 38.84 -2.76
C MET A 312 -1.34 39.71 -3.54
N ASP A 313 -1.25 39.73 -4.88
CA ASP A 313 -2.18 40.50 -5.70
C ASP A 313 -3.63 40.02 -5.50
N VAL A 314 -3.82 38.70 -5.39
CA VAL A 314 -5.14 38.10 -5.13
C VAL A 314 -5.62 38.39 -3.71
N ILE A 315 -4.82 38.04 -2.69
CA ILE A 315 -5.22 38.17 -1.28
C ILE A 315 -5.34 39.64 -0.88
N GLY A 316 -4.38 40.49 -1.26
CA GLY A 316 -4.37 41.93 -0.98
C GLY A 316 -5.53 42.66 -1.66
N GLY A 317 -5.86 42.28 -2.90
CA GLY A 317 -7.05 42.78 -3.61
C GLY A 317 -8.35 42.42 -2.89
N LYS A 318 -8.54 41.14 -2.57
CA LYS A 318 -9.73 40.64 -1.84
C LYS A 318 -9.85 41.25 -0.44
N HIS A 319 -8.74 41.35 0.29
CA HIS A 319 -8.69 41.99 1.61
C HIS A 319 -9.12 43.45 1.55
N SER A 320 -8.51 44.24 0.66
CA SER A 320 -8.81 45.67 0.51
C SER A 320 -10.26 45.92 0.08
N SER A 321 -10.77 45.15 -0.89
CA SER A 321 -12.17 45.23 -1.34
C SER A 321 -13.15 44.86 -0.21
N SER A 322 -12.92 43.75 0.48
CA SER A 322 -13.82 43.30 1.56
C SER A 322 -13.92 44.32 2.71
N LYS A 323 -12.78 44.92 3.09
CA LYS A 323 -12.73 45.93 4.14
C LYS A 323 -13.52 47.17 3.74
N LYS A 324 -13.28 47.68 2.52
CA LYS A 324 -13.99 48.85 1.98
C LYS A 324 -15.50 48.59 1.89
N GLU A 325 -15.90 47.46 1.30
CA GLU A 325 -17.33 47.12 1.16
C GLU A 325 -18.03 46.99 2.51
N ASN A 326 -17.37 46.37 3.51
CA ASN A 326 -17.96 46.27 4.84
C ASN A 326 -18.03 47.63 5.55
N GLU A 327 -17.05 48.53 5.35
CA GLU A 327 -17.04 49.87 5.95
C GLU A 327 -18.10 50.82 5.35
N PHE A 328 -18.43 50.69 4.06
CA PHE A 328 -19.33 51.63 3.37
C PHE A 328 -20.72 51.07 3.04
N VAL A 329 -20.87 49.74 2.94
CA VAL A 329 -22.11 49.09 2.51
C VAL A 329 -22.70 48.26 3.64
N TYR A 330 -22.03 47.19 4.06
CA TYR A 330 -22.65 46.16 4.91
C TYR A 330 -22.65 46.49 6.40
N HIS A 331 -21.61 47.16 6.90
CA HIS A 331 -21.42 47.50 8.32
C HIS A 331 -21.56 46.30 9.28
N ASP A 332 -21.20 45.10 8.80
CA ASP A 332 -21.29 43.88 9.60
C ASP A 332 -20.15 43.82 10.62
N LYS A 333 -20.41 43.26 11.80
CA LYS A 333 -19.44 43.20 12.89
C LYS A 333 -18.35 42.20 12.54
N VAL A 334 -17.10 42.66 12.46
CA VAL A 334 -15.95 41.79 12.22
C VAL A 334 -15.66 40.97 13.49
N PRO A 335 -15.79 39.63 13.47
CA PRO A 335 -15.49 38.77 14.60
C PRO A 335 -13.97 38.63 14.81
N ALA A 336 -13.57 38.25 16.02
CA ALA A 336 -12.19 37.87 16.28
C ALA A 336 -11.90 36.48 15.68
N LEU A 337 -10.69 36.25 15.17
CA LEU A 337 -10.30 34.94 14.60
C LEU A 337 -10.49 33.78 15.58
N SER A 338 -10.23 34.00 16.87
CA SER A 338 -10.44 33.01 17.93
C SER A 338 -11.91 32.64 18.17
N SER A 339 -12.85 33.44 17.69
CA SER A 339 -14.29 33.16 17.79
C SER A 339 -14.83 32.41 16.57
N LEU A 340 -14.03 32.25 15.51
CA LEU A 340 -14.41 31.51 14.32
C LEU A 340 -14.25 29.99 14.54
N PRO A 341 -15.05 29.15 13.86
CA PRO A 341 -14.91 27.71 13.97
C PRO A 341 -13.51 27.22 13.57
N GLU A 342 -12.97 26.29 14.35
CA GLU A 342 -11.68 25.65 14.03
C GLU A 342 -11.78 24.86 12.71
N LEU A 343 -10.85 25.14 11.80
CA LEU A 343 -10.79 24.46 10.51
C LEU A 343 -9.99 23.16 10.62
N LYS A 344 -10.68 22.03 10.50
CA LYS A 344 -10.04 20.70 10.46
C LYS A 344 -9.55 20.34 9.07
N GLY A 345 -8.28 19.94 8.96
CA GLY A 345 -7.70 19.41 7.74
C GLY A 345 -8.42 18.16 7.23
N ALA A 346 -8.45 17.99 5.91
CA ALA A 346 -8.92 16.77 5.26
C ALA A 346 -7.77 16.07 4.52
N SER A 347 -7.28 14.96 5.08
CA SER A 347 -6.27 14.12 4.43
C SER A 347 -6.88 13.34 3.26
N LEU A 348 -6.27 13.52 2.09
CA LEU A 348 -6.61 12.83 0.84
C LEU A 348 -5.45 12.00 0.31
N VAL A 349 -4.35 11.92 1.06
CA VAL A 349 -3.13 11.23 0.69
C VAL A 349 -2.75 10.20 1.74
N LYS A 350 -2.14 9.12 1.27
CA LYS A 350 -1.56 8.08 2.13
C LYS A 350 -0.39 7.42 1.40
N GLY A 351 0.43 6.68 2.14
CA GLY A 351 1.45 5.85 1.52
C GLY A 351 0.86 4.87 0.50
N ILE A 352 1.44 4.81 -0.70
CA ILE A 352 1.08 3.82 -1.72
C ILE A 352 2.11 2.67 -1.69
N PRO A 353 1.70 1.46 -1.25
CA PRO A 353 2.57 0.29 -1.25
C PRO A 353 2.81 -0.27 -2.66
N PHE A 354 3.91 -1.00 -2.80
CA PHE A 354 4.05 -2.02 -3.84
C PHE A 354 4.15 -3.40 -3.20
N SER A 355 3.84 -4.45 -3.96
CA SER A 355 3.94 -5.83 -3.48
C SER A 355 5.22 -6.48 -3.98
N ILE A 356 6.01 -7.04 -3.06
CA ILE A 356 7.22 -7.81 -3.38
C ILE A 356 6.92 -9.15 -4.06
N THR A 357 5.67 -9.63 -3.97
CA THR A 357 5.22 -10.88 -4.61
C THR A 357 4.60 -10.65 -5.98
N ASP A 358 4.39 -9.39 -6.37
CA ASP A 358 3.86 -9.05 -7.69
C ASP A 358 4.87 -9.46 -8.78
N PRO A 359 4.50 -10.34 -9.74
CA PRO A 359 5.39 -10.74 -10.82
C PRO A 359 5.86 -9.58 -11.70
N ASP A 360 5.04 -8.54 -11.88
CA ASP A 360 5.37 -7.38 -12.72
C ASP A 360 6.44 -6.49 -12.06
N VAL A 361 6.49 -6.48 -10.72
CA VAL A 361 7.49 -5.72 -9.95
C VAL A 361 8.73 -6.56 -9.67
N SER A 362 8.52 -7.77 -9.16
CA SER A 362 9.60 -8.62 -8.66
C SER A 362 10.30 -9.41 -9.76
N GLY A 363 9.63 -9.65 -10.90
CA GLY A 363 10.09 -10.58 -11.92
C GLY A 363 10.12 -12.04 -11.44
N PRO A 364 10.58 -12.97 -12.29
CA PRO A 364 10.76 -14.37 -11.88
C PRO A 364 11.78 -14.46 -10.73
N ASP A 365 11.55 -15.37 -9.79
CA ASP A 365 12.52 -15.67 -8.72
C ASP A 365 13.82 -16.21 -9.34
N ILE A 366 14.93 -15.50 -9.11
CA ILE A 366 16.25 -15.86 -9.64
C ILE A 366 16.67 -17.24 -9.14
N PHE A 367 16.35 -17.58 -7.89
CA PHE A 367 16.74 -18.84 -7.24
C PHE A 367 15.59 -19.85 -7.16
N ALA A 368 14.60 -19.76 -8.06
CA ALA A 368 13.43 -20.65 -8.06
C ALA A 368 13.78 -22.15 -8.06
N ARG A 369 14.92 -22.52 -8.65
CA ARG A 369 15.44 -23.89 -8.72
C ARG A 369 15.92 -24.45 -7.37
N LEU A 370 16.36 -23.58 -6.46
CA LEU A 370 17.02 -23.97 -5.21
C LEU A 370 16.01 -24.08 -4.07
N VAL A 371 15.42 -25.25 -3.86
CA VAL A 371 14.34 -25.44 -2.88
C VAL A 371 14.91 -25.97 -1.55
N PRO A 372 14.66 -25.30 -0.40
CA PRO A 372 15.10 -25.78 0.92
C PRO A 372 14.60 -27.20 1.23
N MET A 373 15.42 -28.00 1.89
CA MET A 373 15.05 -29.36 2.26
C MET A 373 13.82 -29.38 3.17
N GLU A 374 13.71 -28.41 4.08
CA GLU A 374 12.56 -28.22 4.97
C GLU A 374 11.26 -28.01 4.19
N ALA A 375 11.33 -27.33 3.04
CA ALA A 375 10.18 -27.14 2.16
C ALA A 375 9.81 -28.44 1.44
N HIS A 376 10.80 -29.26 1.03
CA HIS A 376 10.55 -30.60 0.51
C HIS A 376 9.93 -31.52 1.56
N GLU A 377 10.44 -31.53 2.78
CA GLU A 377 9.91 -32.29 3.91
C GLU A 377 8.47 -31.88 4.24
N THR A 378 8.22 -30.57 4.35
CA THR A 378 6.89 -30.03 4.64
C THR A 378 5.90 -30.32 3.51
N SER A 379 6.33 -30.21 2.24
CA SER A 379 5.50 -30.55 1.07
C SER A 379 5.16 -32.05 1.03
N SER A 380 6.11 -32.92 1.41
CA SER A 380 5.90 -34.36 1.55
C SER A 380 4.88 -34.66 2.66
N LEU A 381 5.05 -34.04 3.84
CA LEU A 381 4.11 -34.16 4.96
C LEU A 381 2.69 -33.68 4.58
N TYR A 382 2.59 -32.52 3.91
CA TYR A 382 1.31 -32.00 3.43
C TYR A 382 0.66 -32.95 2.41
N SER A 383 1.44 -33.50 1.50
CA SER A 383 0.96 -34.46 0.50
C SER A 383 0.43 -35.74 1.15
N GLU A 384 1.08 -36.23 2.20
CA GLU A 384 0.61 -37.38 2.98
C GLU A 384 -0.68 -37.07 3.76
N GLU A 385 -0.76 -35.92 4.44
CA GLU A 385 -2.00 -35.52 5.13
C GLU A 385 -3.16 -35.30 4.15
N LYS A 386 -2.89 -34.70 2.98
CA LYS A 386 -3.87 -34.60 1.89
C LYS A 386 -4.32 -36.00 1.41
N ALA A 387 -3.39 -36.93 1.21
CA ALA A 387 -3.70 -38.29 0.77
C ALA A 387 -4.50 -39.06 1.83
N LYS A 388 -4.21 -38.86 3.12
CA LYS A 388 -4.94 -39.43 4.25
C LYS A 388 -6.37 -38.90 4.33
N ILE A 389 -6.58 -37.59 4.15
CA ILE A 389 -7.93 -37.00 4.05
C ILE A 389 -8.67 -37.61 2.85
N LEU A 390 -8.03 -37.68 1.69
CA LEU A 390 -8.62 -38.27 0.49
C LEU A 390 -9.03 -39.73 0.72
N ARG A 391 -8.14 -40.57 1.27
CA ARG A 391 -8.44 -41.97 1.64
C ARG A 391 -9.63 -42.08 2.59
N SER A 392 -9.70 -41.22 3.60
CA SER A 392 -10.82 -41.18 4.55
C SER A 392 -12.16 -40.84 3.89
N VAL A 393 -12.15 -39.85 3.00
CA VAL A 393 -13.36 -39.45 2.25
C VAL A 393 -13.79 -40.55 1.28
N VAL A 394 -12.85 -41.13 0.55
CA VAL A 394 -13.13 -42.25 -0.38
C VAL A 394 -13.70 -43.45 0.36
N ALA A 395 -13.11 -43.85 1.48
CA ALA A 395 -13.61 -44.97 2.30
C ALA A 395 -15.04 -44.71 2.83
N LYS A 396 -15.37 -43.47 3.19
CA LYS A 396 -16.75 -43.10 3.58
C LYS A 396 -17.72 -43.20 2.42
N ILE A 397 -17.30 -42.78 1.22
CA ILE A 397 -18.12 -42.89 0.00
C ILE A 397 -18.35 -44.37 -0.34
N GLU A 398 -17.30 -45.18 -0.34
CA GLU A 398 -17.39 -46.62 -0.60
C GLU A 398 -18.30 -47.32 0.43
N GLY A 399 -18.12 -47.05 1.72
CA GLY A 399 -18.99 -47.62 2.75
C GLY A 399 -20.45 -47.19 2.61
N LYS A 400 -20.71 -45.95 2.19
CA LYS A 400 -22.09 -45.48 1.91
C LYS A 400 -22.67 -46.09 0.64
N ASN A 401 -21.85 -46.31 -0.39
CA ASN A 401 -22.27 -47.01 -1.60
C ASN A 401 -22.60 -48.48 -1.30
N GLU A 402 -21.80 -49.16 -0.47
CA GLU A 402 -22.09 -50.53 -0.03
C GLU A 402 -23.39 -50.60 0.78
N GLU A 403 -23.60 -49.67 1.71
CA GLU A 403 -24.85 -49.57 2.48
C GLU A 403 -26.06 -49.33 1.56
N LEU A 404 -25.91 -48.44 0.57
CA LEU A 404 -26.94 -48.18 -0.42
C LEU A 404 -27.23 -49.41 -1.28
N MET A 405 -26.21 -50.11 -1.77
CA MET A 405 -26.39 -51.33 -2.56
C MET A 405 -27.07 -52.41 -1.73
N ALA A 406 -26.63 -52.66 -0.50
CA ALA A 406 -27.27 -53.62 0.40
C ALA A 406 -28.74 -53.28 0.65
N TYR A 407 -29.06 -51.99 0.82
CA TYR A 407 -30.43 -51.52 0.96
C TYR A 407 -31.25 -51.74 -0.32
N LEU A 408 -30.72 -51.41 -1.50
CA LEU A 408 -31.38 -51.65 -2.79
C LEU A 408 -31.63 -53.14 -3.06
N SER A 409 -30.66 -54.01 -2.76
CA SER A 409 -30.83 -55.46 -2.85
C SER A 409 -31.91 -55.95 -1.88
N SER A 410 -31.97 -55.42 -0.65
CA SER A 410 -32.99 -55.78 0.35
C SER A 410 -34.41 -55.42 -0.10
N LEU A 411 -34.55 -54.38 -0.93
CA LEU A 411 -35.82 -53.94 -1.51
C LEU A 411 -36.15 -54.68 -2.82
N GLN A 412 -35.31 -55.61 -3.28
CA GLN A 412 -35.43 -56.33 -4.56
C GLN A 412 -35.55 -55.40 -5.79
N LEU A 413 -35.06 -54.15 -5.67
CA LEU A 413 -35.20 -53.15 -6.73
C LEU A 413 -34.28 -53.43 -7.94
N GLU A 414 -33.25 -54.25 -7.75
CA GLU A 414 -32.33 -54.67 -8.82
C GLU A 414 -33.00 -55.55 -9.88
N SER A 415 -34.11 -56.22 -9.54
CA SER A 415 -34.85 -57.12 -10.44
C SER A 415 -36.05 -56.43 -11.12
N GLY A 416 -36.50 -55.29 -10.59
CA GLY A 416 -37.81 -54.70 -10.92
C GLY A 416 -37.78 -53.37 -11.68
N LEU A 417 -36.61 -52.79 -11.93
CA LEU A 417 -36.47 -51.48 -12.61
C LEU A 417 -35.95 -51.61 -14.05
N SER A 418 -36.23 -52.74 -14.71
CA SER A 418 -36.32 -52.77 -16.16
C SER A 418 -37.65 -52.08 -16.54
N PHE A 419 -37.61 -50.76 -16.65
CA PHE A 419 -38.58 -50.06 -17.50
C PHE A 419 -38.10 -50.24 -18.93
N ASP A 420 -38.26 -51.45 -19.47
CA ASP A 420 -38.24 -51.59 -20.92
C ASP A 420 -39.42 -50.77 -21.44
N ASP A 421 -39.11 -49.83 -22.33
CA ASP A 421 -39.95 -48.78 -22.89
C ASP A 421 -41.06 -49.32 -23.82
N ASP A 422 -41.56 -50.51 -23.55
CA ASP A 422 -42.61 -51.18 -24.30
C ASP A 422 -43.80 -51.42 -23.35
N GLU A 423 -44.93 -50.76 -23.66
CA GLU A 423 -46.27 -50.94 -23.08
C GLU A 423 -46.75 -52.40 -23.10
N LYS A 424 -46.13 -53.29 -22.34
CA LYS A 424 -46.49 -54.70 -22.26
C LYS A 424 -46.61 -55.10 -20.80
N ILE A 425 -47.79 -55.61 -20.47
CA ILE A 425 -48.10 -56.21 -19.16
C ILE A 425 -46.99 -57.22 -18.83
N PRO A 426 -46.38 -57.18 -17.62
CA PRO A 426 -45.34 -58.13 -17.22
C PRO A 426 -45.72 -59.57 -17.53
N GLN A 427 -44.78 -60.34 -18.07
CA GLN A 427 -45.04 -61.70 -18.56
C GLN A 427 -45.64 -62.61 -17.49
N GLU A 428 -45.26 -62.42 -16.22
CA GLU A 428 -45.84 -63.12 -15.06
C GLU A 428 -47.33 -62.80 -14.86
N LEU A 429 -47.75 -61.55 -15.05
CA LEU A 429 -49.16 -61.16 -15.02
C LEU A 429 -49.91 -61.72 -16.22
N LEU A 430 -49.26 -61.79 -17.38
CA LEU A 430 -49.83 -62.34 -18.60
C LEU A 430 -50.07 -63.86 -18.48
N GLU A 431 -49.16 -64.60 -17.86
CA GLU A 431 -49.32 -66.02 -17.53
C GLU A 431 -50.45 -66.25 -16.52
N LYS A 432 -50.57 -65.41 -15.49
CA LYS A 432 -51.69 -65.48 -14.53
C LYS A 432 -53.02 -65.16 -15.19
N CYS A 433 -53.08 -64.15 -16.06
CA CYS A 433 -54.27 -63.80 -16.82
C CYS A 433 -54.66 -64.91 -17.82
N ALA A 434 -53.70 -65.54 -18.47
CA ALA A 434 -53.94 -66.69 -19.34
C ALA A 434 -54.46 -67.90 -18.54
N ALA A 435 -53.85 -68.21 -17.38
CA ALA A 435 -54.30 -69.28 -16.51
C ALA A 435 -55.74 -69.07 -16.00
N ILE A 436 -56.13 -67.81 -15.73
CA ILE A 436 -57.50 -67.45 -15.38
C ILE A 436 -58.42 -67.55 -16.61
N SER A 437 -57.99 -67.11 -17.80
CA SER A 437 -58.80 -67.13 -19.02
C SER A 437 -59.10 -68.53 -19.56
N VAL A 438 -58.20 -69.50 -19.32
CA VAL A 438 -58.41 -70.92 -19.68
C VAL A 438 -59.51 -71.57 -18.83
N ARG A 439 -59.88 -70.96 -17.70
CA ARG A 439 -60.97 -71.40 -16.82
C ARG A 439 -62.10 -70.37 -16.84
N PRO A 440 -62.96 -70.37 -17.87
CA PRO A 440 -64.05 -69.39 -17.98
C PRO A 440 -65.07 -69.45 -16.83
N THR A 441 -65.13 -70.57 -16.09
CA THR A 441 -65.97 -70.73 -14.89
C THR A 441 -65.28 -70.32 -13.60
N LEU A 442 -63.99 -69.94 -13.60
CA LEU A 442 -63.23 -69.70 -12.37
C LEU A 442 -63.89 -68.65 -11.47
N ILE A 443 -64.44 -67.59 -12.07
CA ILE A 443 -65.11 -66.52 -11.32
C ILE A 443 -66.45 -67.01 -10.75
N SER A 444 -67.25 -67.78 -11.51
CA SER A 444 -68.49 -68.33 -10.97
C SER A 444 -68.23 -69.38 -9.90
N ASP A 445 -67.22 -70.23 -10.08
CA ASP A 445 -66.80 -71.25 -9.12
C ASP A 445 -66.30 -70.58 -7.82
N LEU A 446 -65.53 -69.49 -7.93
CA LEU A 446 -65.10 -68.70 -6.78
C LEU A 446 -66.29 -68.00 -6.09
N GLU A 447 -67.23 -67.43 -6.86
CA GLU A 447 -68.45 -66.84 -6.29
C GLU A 447 -69.32 -67.88 -5.56
N ASP A 448 -69.46 -69.08 -6.12
CA ASP A 448 -70.23 -70.16 -5.51
C ASP A 448 -69.53 -70.71 -4.25
N ILE A 449 -68.19 -70.82 -4.28
CA ILE A 449 -67.40 -71.13 -3.07
C ILE A 449 -67.58 -70.02 -2.02
N MET A 450 -67.47 -68.74 -2.41
CA MET A 450 -67.61 -67.61 -1.49
C MET A 450 -69.03 -67.50 -0.91
N LYS A 451 -70.08 -67.80 -1.69
CA LYS A 451 -71.47 -67.89 -1.21
C LYS A 451 -71.71 -69.13 -0.32
N GLY A 452 -70.94 -70.19 -0.54
CA GLY A 452 -70.98 -71.44 0.23
C GLY A 452 -70.14 -71.46 1.51
N ILE A 453 -69.27 -70.46 1.73
CA ILE A 453 -68.51 -70.30 2.98
C ILE A 453 -69.45 -69.76 4.07
N PRO A 454 -69.78 -70.55 5.11
CA PRO A 454 -70.58 -70.07 6.22
C PRO A 454 -69.82 -68.97 6.95
N LEU A 455 -70.53 -67.92 7.41
CA LEU A 455 -70.05 -66.94 8.39
C LEU A 455 -69.69 -67.66 9.69
N ILE A 456 -68.50 -68.28 9.74
CA ILE A 456 -67.95 -68.94 10.91
C ILE A 456 -66.60 -68.30 11.19
N LEU A 457 -66.52 -67.68 12.37
CA LEU A 457 -65.38 -67.02 13.00
C LEU A 457 -65.20 -65.52 12.64
N LEU A 458 -66.28 -64.76 12.83
CA LEU A 458 -66.20 -63.50 13.58
C LEU A 458 -66.28 -63.85 15.08
N THR A 459 -65.14 -64.11 15.70
CA THR A 459 -64.85 -63.96 17.15
C THR A 459 -63.36 -64.00 17.35
#